data_AF-A0A355GHU6-F1
#
_entry.id   AF-A0A355GHU6-F1
#
_cell.length_a   1.000
_cell.length_b   1.000
_cell.length_c   1.000
_cell.angle_alpha   90.00
_cell.angle_beta   90.00
_cell.angle_gamma   90.00
#
_symmetry.space_group_name_H-M   'P 1'
#
loop_
_entity.id
_entity.type
_entity.pdbx_description
1 polymer ?
#
loop_
_entity_poly.entity_id
_entity_poly.type
_entity_poly.pdbx_seq_one_letter_code
_entity_poly.pdbx_strand_id
1 'polypeptide(L)'
;MNTMIRLVLENFTLSFLVLGLLVSGISLWKQKRPLSASIIIEALFAYFLLFSIGCSFFYNFMMHSFFGETAARYIGWEQSPFQFEVGTASLGYAVVGFLAFRGSFGMRAAAVVGPSMFLL
;
A
#
# COMPACT_ATOMS: atom_id res chain seq x y z
N MET A 1 -16.61 18.36 -0.92
CA MET A 1 -16.02 17.13 -1.49
C MET A 1 -17.13 16.11 -1.70
N ASN A 2 -17.18 15.43 -2.85
CA ASN A 2 -18.17 14.37 -3.12
C ASN A 2 -18.02 13.21 -2.10
N THR A 3 -19.12 12.67 -1.59
CA THR A 3 -19.14 11.56 -0.61
C THR A 3 -18.31 10.35 -1.06
N MET A 4 -18.31 10.03 -2.35
CA MET A 4 -17.53 8.92 -2.91
C MET A 4 -16.02 9.19 -2.84
N ILE A 5 -15.59 10.41 -3.19
CA ILE A 5 -14.18 10.79 -3.13
C ILE A 5 -13.69 10.73 -1.69
N ARG A 6 -14.50 11.20 -0.75
CA ARG A 6 -14.20 11.15 0.68
C ARG A 6 -14.00 9.71 1.15
N LEU A 7 -14.93 8.81 0.83
CA LEU A 7 -14.84 7.40 1.19
C LEU A 7 -13.56 6.73 0.68
N VAL A 8 -13.17 7.00 -0.57
CA VAL A 8 -11.94 6.45 -1.17
C VAL A 8 -10.68 6.95 -0.45
N LEU A 9 -10.60 8.25 -0.17
CA LEU A 9 -9.42 8.85 0.46
C LEU A 9 -9.30 8.51 1.96
N GLU A 10 -10.42 8.41 2.66
CA GLU A 10 -10.46 8.02 4.08
C GLU A 10 -10.18 6.51 4.28
N ASN A 11 -10.55 5.68 3.30
CA ASN A 11 -10.31 4.23 3.31
C ASN A 11 -9.25 3.84 2.27
N PHE A 12 -8.14 4.58 2.24
CA PHE A 12 -7.12 4.42 1.21
C PHE A 12 -6.49 3.02 1.21
N THR A 13 -6.32 2.38 2.38
CA THR A 13 -5.80 1.00 2.48
C THR A 13 -6.68 0.00 1.74
N LEU A 14 -8.00 0.04 1.99
CA LEU A 14 -8.98 -0.77 1.28
C LEU A 14 -9.03 -0.40 -0.21
N SER A 15 -9.00 0.89 -0.52
CA SER A 15 -9.05 1.38 -1.91
C SER A 15 -7.87 0.86 -2.72
N PHE A 16 -6.65 0.90 -2.17
CA PHE A 16 -5.47 0.35 -2.82
C PHE A 16 -5.47 -1.17 -2.88
N LEU A 17 -6.01 -1.87 -1.87
CA LEU A 17 -6.21 -3.32 -1.94
C LEU A 17 -7.15 -3.70 -3.09
N VAL A 18 -8.31 -3.05 -3.19
CA VAL A 18 -9.27 -3.27 -4.28
C VAL A 18 -8.62 -2.96 -5.63
N LEU A 19 -7.89 -1.84 -5.75
CA LEU A 19 -7.16 -1.50 -6.96
C LEU A 19 -6.12 -2.57 -7.33
N GLY A 20 -5.38 -3.09 -6.36
CA GLY A 20 -4.42 -4.18 -6.56
C GLY A 20 -5.07 -5.46 -7.06
N LEU A 21 -6.22 -5.84 -6.50
CA LEU A 21 -6.99 -6.99 -6.95
C LEU A 21 -7.52 -6.80 -8.39
N LEU A 22 -8.04 -5.62 -8.71
CA LEU A 22 -8.52 -5.29 -10.05
C LEU A 22 -7.38 -5.35 -11.09
N VAL A 23 -6.24 -4.73 -10.79
CA VAL A 23 -5.09 -4.72 -11.70
C VAL A 23 -4.49 -6.11 -11.84
N SER A 24 -4.45 -6.91 -10.77
CA SER A 24 -4.08 -8.33 -10.84
C SER A 24 -5.02 -9.12 -11.75
N GLY A 25 -6.34 -8.94 -11.61
CA GLY A 25 -7.35 -9.55 -12.47
C GLY A 25 -7.16 -9.19 -13.95
N ILE A 26 -6.91 -7.92 -14.25
CA ILE A 26 -6.60 -7.45 -15.61
C ILE A 26 -5.30 -8.10 -16.12
N SER A 27 -4.27 -8.17 -15.29
CA SER A 27 -2.99 -8.78 -15.64
C SER A 27 -3.14 -10.27 -15.95
N LEU A 28 -3.96 -11.00 -15.18
CA LEU A 28 -4.25 -12.42 -15.39
C LEU A 28 -5.12 -12.66 -16.62
N TRP A 29 -6.07 -11.77 -16.90
CA TRP A 29 -6.92 -11.86 -18.09
C TRP A 29 -6.11 -11.77 -19.39
N LYS A 30 -5.01 -11.01 -19.38
CA LYS A 30 -4.09 -10.87 -20.52
C LYS A 30 -3.16 -12.08 -20.72
N GLN A 31 -3.10 -13.03 -19.80
CA GLN A 31 -2.22 -14.20 -19.92
C GLN A 31 -2.85 -15.32 -20.74
N LYS A 32 -1.99 -16.10 -21.41
CA LYS A 32 -2.40 -17.30 -22.15
C LYS A 32 -2.95 -18.36 -21.19
N ARG A 33 -4.05 -19.01 -21.58
CA ARG A 33 -4.69 -20.07 -20.81
C ARG A 33 -4.04 -21.44 -21.12
N PRO A 34 -4.05 -22.40 -20.19
CA PRO A 34 -4.59 -22.34 -18.82
C PRO A 34 -3.67 -21.59 -17.85
N LEU A 35 -4.26 -20.97 -16.81
CA LEU A 35 -3.46 -20.32 -15.75
C LEU A 35 -3.11 -21.35 -14.68
N SER A 36 -1.82 -21.44 -14.33
CA SER A 36 -1.36 -22.24 -13.19
C SER A 36 -1.54 -21.49 -11.87
N ALA A 37 -1.57 -22.22 -10.75
CA ALA A 37 -1.63 -21.61 -9.42
C ALA A 37 -0.46 -20.66 -9.16
N SER A 38 0.75 -21.00 -9.63
CA SER A 38 1.93 -20.14 -9.52
C SER A 38 1.75 -18.80 -10.23
N ILE A 39 1.17 -18.78 -11.43
CA ILE A 39 0.87 -17.55 -12.17
C ILE A 39 -0.13 -16.67 -11.42
N ILE A 40 -1.17 -17.28 -10.85
CA ILE A 40 -2.22 -16.57 -10.10
C ILE A 40 -1.64 -15.95 -8.82
N ILE A 41 -0.93 -16.76 -8.03
CA ILE A 41 -0.29 -16.32 -6.78
C ILE A 41 0.71 -15.19 -7.07
N GLU A 42 1.54 -15.34 -8.10
CA GLU A 42 2.52 -14.33 -8.49
C GLU A 42 1.84 -13.00 -8.84
N ALA A 43 0.78 -13.02 -9.65
CA ALA A 43 0.07 -11.80 -10.00
C ALA A 43 -0.57 -11.14 -8.77
N LEU A 44 -1.32 -11.91 -7.96
CA LEU A 44 -1.96 -11.40 -6.74
C LEU A 44 -0.93 -10.80 -5.79
N PHE A 45 0.17 -11.50 -5.53
CA PHE A 45 1.18 -11.06 -4.58
C PHE A 45 1.98 -9.86 -5.10
N ALA A 46 2.36 -9.86 -6.38
CA ALA A 46 3.04 -8.71 -6.98
C ALA A 46 2.18 -7.45 -6.86
N TYR A 47 0.93 -7.47 -7.33
CA TYR A 47 0.09 -6.27 -7.27
C TYR A 47 -0.34 -5.90 -5.84
N PHE A 48 -0.40 -6.84 -4.90
CA PHE A 48 -0.51 -6.53 -3.48
C PHE A 48 0.71 -5.73 -2.99
N LEU A 49 1.94 -6.16 -3.30
CA LEU A 49 3.15 -5.41 -2.93
C LEU A 49 3.18 -4.02 -3.56
N LEU A 50 2.76 -3.89 -4.82
CA LEU A 50 2.73 -2.60 -5.50
C LEU A 50 1.73 -1.63 -4.86
N PHE A 51 0.48 -2.07 -4.68
CA PHE A 51 -0.60 -1.16 -4.28
C PHE A 51 -0.79 -1.11 -2.77
N SER A 52 -0.90 -2.26 -2.11
CA SER A 52 -1.17 -2.33 -0.66
C SER A 52 0.05 -2.04 0.20
N ILE A 53 1.27 -2.28 -0.31
CA ILE A 53 2.50 -1.83 0.37
C ILE A 53 3.02 -0.53 -0.24
N GLY A 54 3.46 -0.55 -1.51
CA GLY A 54 4.05 0.62 -2.17
C GLY A 54 3.16 1.86 -2.14
N CYS A 55 2.02 1.83 -2.85
CA CYS A 55 1.14 2.99 -2.96
C CYS A 55 0.46 3.39 -1.64
N SER A 56 0.00 2.41 -0.85
CA SER A 56 -0.72 2.72 0.40
C SER A 56 0.19 3.37 1.44
N PHE A 57 1.41 2.87 1.64
CA PHE A 57 2.35 3.50 2.57
C PHE A 57 2.92 4.80 1.99
N PHE A 58 3.02 4.94 0.67
CA PHE A 58 3.37 6.24 0.06
C PHE A 58 2.28 7.28 0.30
N TYR A 59 1.01 6.91 0.16
CA TYR A 59 -0.11 7.78 0.53
C TYR A 59 -0.06 8.13 2.02
N ASN A 60 0.24 7.16 2.88
CA ASN A 60 0.39 7.40 4.32
C ASN A 60 1.52 8.40 4.61
N PHE A 61 2.67 8.25 3.95
CA PHE A 61 3.77 9.23 3.99
C PHE A 61 3.29 10.63 3.60
N MET A 62 2.55 10.75 2.50
CA MET A 62 2.05 12.04 2.03
C MET A 62 1.14 12.69 3.08
N MET A 63 0.19 11.93 3.64
CA MET A 63 -0.74 12.42 4.65
C MET A 63 -0.06 12.85 5.93
N HIS A 64 0.83 12.01 6.47
CA HIS A 64 1.49 12.27 7.74
C HIS A 64 2.58 13.36 7.64
N SER A 65 3.26 13.49 6.49
CA SER A 65 4.37 14.44 6.33
C SER A 65 3.92 15.83 5.89
N PHE A 66 2.93 15.93 5.00
CA PHE A 66 2.49 17.22 4.43
C PHE A 66 1.12 17.66 4.96
N PHE A 67 0.29 16.73 5.42
CA PHE A 67 -1.07 16.99 5.91
C PHE A 67 -1.26 16.51 7.35
N GLY A 68 -0.20 16.59 8.17
CA GLY A 68 -0.15 16.01 9.52
C GLY A 68 -1.33 16.43 10.41
N GLU A 69 -1.76 17.70 10.38
CA GLU A 69 -2.93 18.16 11.15
C GLU A 69 -4.22 17.42 10.72
N THR A 70 -4.40 17.20 9.42
CA THR A 70 -5.55 16.45 8.89
C THR A 70 -5.46 14.98 9.29
N ALA A 71 -4.28 14.37 9.17
CA ALA A 71 -4.04 12.98 9.54
C ALA A 71 -4.28 12.75 11.04
N ALA A 72 -3.69 13.59 11.90
CA ALA A 72 -3.83 13.54 13.36
C ALA A 72 -5.31 13.67 13.78
N ARG A 73 -6.01 14.68 13.27
CA ARG A 73 -7.44 14.87 13.55
C ARG A 73 -8.29 13.69 13.11
N TYR A 74 -7.99 13.11 11.95
CA TYR A 74 -8.72 11.95 11.43
C TYR A 74 -8.60 10.72 12.34
N ILE A 75 -7.41 10.48 12.90
CA ILE A 75 -7.16 9.36 13.83
C ILE A 75 -7.44 9.70 15.31
N GLY A 76 -7.91 10.92 15.61
CA GLY A 76 -8.22 11.37 16.97
C GLY A 76 -7.00 11.72 17.83
N TRP A 77 -5.87 12.04 17.20
CA TRP A 77 -4.62 12.45 17.87
C TRP A 77 -4.40 13.96 17.76
N GLU A 78 -3.61 14.50 18.68
CA GLU A 78 -3.11 15.87 18.57
C GLU A 78 -1.99 15.97 17.51
N GLN A 79 -1.91 17.13 16.87
CA GLN A 79 -0.86 17.39 15.89
C GLN A 79 0.50 17.59 16.59
N SER A 80 1.53 16.86 16.14
CA SER A 80 2.89 16.95 16.69
C SER A 80 3.96 16.52 15.66
N PRO A 81 5.25 16.78 15.92
CA PRO A 81 6.34 16.32 15.06
C PRO A 81 6.36 14.80 14.79
N PHE A 82 5.75 14.01 15.68
CA PHE A 82 5.62 12.56 15.53
C PHE A 82 4.93 12.16 14.22
N GLN A 83 4.04 12.99 13.67
CA GLN A 83 3.43 12.72 12.37
C GLN A 83 4.49 12.62 11.27
N PHE A 84 5.51 13.48 11.29
CA PHE A 84 6.59 13.40 10.31
C PHE A 84 7.43 12.12 10.48
N GLU A 85 7.68 11.68 11.71
CA GLU A 85 8.37 10.41 11.99
C GLU A 85 7.59 9.21 11.42
N VAL A 86 6.29 9.13 11.68
CA VAL A 86 5.39 8.12 11.10
C VAL A 86 5.37 8.19 9.57
N GLY A 87 5.37 9.40 9.02
CA GLY A 87 5.44 9.65 7.59
C GLY A 87 6.74 9.07 7.00
N THR A 88 7.89 9.38 7.58
CA THR A 88 9.19 8.88 7.10
C THR A 88 9.35 7.38 7.23
N ALA A 89 8.83 6.76 8.31
CA ALA A 89 8.75 5.31 8.42
C ALA A 89 7.91 4.70 7.28
N SER A 90 6.75 5.31 7.01
CA SER A 90 5.88 4.91 5.90
C SER A 90 6.56 5.05 4.54
N LEU A 91 7.37 6.09 4.31
CA LEU A 91 8.14 6.25 3.09
C LEU A 91 9.14 5.09 2.91
N GLY A 92 9.82 4.68 3.98
CA GLY A 92 10.70 3.53 3.97
C GLY A 92 9.99 2.25 3.51
N TYR A 93 8.81 1.97 4.09
CA TYR A 93 7.99 0.83 3.67
C TYR A 93 7.53 0.91 2.22
N ALA A 94 7.12 2.10 1.77
CA ALA A 94 6.69 2.33 0.39
C ALA A 94 7.80 2.02 -0.63
N VAL A 95 9.01 2.53 -0.38
CA VAL A 95 10.17 2.29 -1.26
C VAL A 95 10.47 0.80 -1.38
N VAL A 96 10.51 0.07 -0.25
CA VAL A 96 10.74 -1.38 -0.26
C VAL A 96 9.59 -2.11 -0.98
N GLY A 97 8.34 -1.70 -0.78
CA GLY A 97 7.17 -2.21 -1.50
C GLY A 97 7.28 -2.06 -3.02
N PHE A 98 7.69 -0.88 -3.51
CA PHE A 98 7.90 -0.65 -4.93
C PHE A 98 9.04 -1.50 -5.52
N LEU A 99 10.16 -1.61 -4.80
CA LEU A 99 11.27 -2.47 -5.22
C LEU A 99 10.87 -3.96 -5.23
N ALA A 100 9.98 -4.37 -4.34
CA ALA A 100 9.52 -5.73 -4.19
C ALA A 100 8.51 -6.18 -5.26
N PHE A 101 7.79 -5.27 -5.94
CA PHE A 101 6.74 -5.61 -6.92
C PHE A 101 7.14 -6.71 -7.91
N ARG A 102 8.39 -6.67 -8.38
CA ARG A 102 9.00 -7.74 -9.20
C ARG A 102 10.39 -8.13 -8.69
N GLY A 103 10.64 -7.88 -7.41
CA GLY A 103 11.90 -8.19 -6.74
C GLY A 103 12.05 -9.68 -6.42
N SER A 104 13.23 -10.03 -5.91
CA SER A 104 13.55 -11.38 -5.42
C SER A 104 12.69 -11.75 -4.21
N PHE A 105 12.65 -13.06 -3.88
CA PHE A 105 11.94 -13.55 -2.70
C PHE A 105 12.35 -12.80 -1.41
N GLY A 106 13.66 -12.61 -1.19
CA GLY A 106 14.16 -11.88 -0.02
C GLY A 106 13.68 -10.42 0.05
N MET A 107 13.65 -9.73 -1.09
CA MET A 107 13.12 -8.36 -1.17
C MET A 107 11.62 -8.32 -0.83
N ARG A 108 10.86 -9.30 -1.32
CA ARG A 108 9.42 -9.40 -1.03
C ARG A 108 9.13 -9.74 0.43
N ALA A 109 9.94 -10.60 1.04
CA ALA A 109 9.85 -10.88 2.47
C ALA A 109 10.12 -9.62 3.29
N ALA A 110 11.17 -8.86 2.96
CA ALA A 110 11.47 -7.58 3.63
C ALA A 110 10.33 -6.55 3.48
N ALA A 111 9.70 -6.49 2.31
CA ALA A 111 8.56 -5.59 2.05
C ALA A 111 7.32 -5.92 2.88
N VAL A 112 7.19 -7.14 3.40
CA VAL A 112 6.03 -7.56 4.20
C VAL A 112 6.34 -7.45 5.69
N VAL A 113 7.49 -7.97 6.14
CA VAL A 113 7.80 -8.08 7.58
C VAL A 113 7.77 -6.73 8.30
N GLY A 114 8.41 -5.71 7.72
CA GLY A 114 8.45 -4.37 8.33
C GLY A 114 7.06 -3.76 8.55
N PRO A 115 6.25 -3.60 7.48
CA PRO A 115 4.87 -3.15 7.59
C PRO A 115 4.01 -4.00 8.52
N SER A 116 4.14 -5.32 8.49
CA SER A 116 3.38 -6.21 9.37
C SER A 116 3.67 -5.96 10.85
N MET A 117 4.92 -5.69 11.22
CA MET A 117 5.27 -5.34 12.60
C MET A 117 4.81 -3.94 12.98
N PHE A 118 4.88 -2.98 12.06
CA PHE A 118 4.46 -1.60 12.29
C PHE A 118 2.95 -1.44 12.54
N LEU A 119 2.13 -2.32 11.95
CA LEU A 119 0.68 -2.28 12.06
C LEU A 119 0.10 -2.99 13.30
N LEU A 120 0.95 -3.53 14.19
CA LEU A 120 0.55 -4.15 15.46
C LEU A 120 0.41 -3.11 16.57
#